data_AF-A0A427A7I1-F1
#
_entry.id   AF-A0A427A7I1-F1
#
_cell.length_a   1.000
_cell.length_b   1.000
_cell.length_c   1.000
_cell.angle_alpha   90.00
_cell.angle_beta   90.00
_cell.angle_gamma   90.00
#
_symmetry.space_group_name_H-M   'P 1'
#
loop_
_entity.id
_entity.type
_entity.pdbx_description
1 polymer ?
#
loop_
_entity_poly.entity_id
_entity_poly.type
_entity_poly.pdbx_seq_one_letter_code
_entity_poly.pdbx_strand_id
1 'polypeptide(L)'
;MNYCISSLQQEINALKSGGGPEAVAAAEEHASELEKELKKTKRERDEALQRLEASDKELNKARGDLSEAQRLLKEARVRARKMDDELLQSVKALESARAELSRQAIDDYKELAGFKEGLKRMGRVTYEYGYRVALARFRSLHPDSEVEEDPFTV
;
A
#
# COMPACT_ATOMS: atom_id res chain seq x y z
N MET A 1 -21.13 79.02 -58.50
CA MET A 1 -21.16 77.76 -59.30
C MET A 1 -19.77 77.16 -59.55
N ASN A 2 -18.72 77.94 -59.80
CA ASN A 2 -17.43 77.38 -60.26
C ASN A 2 -16.54 76.72 -59.18
N TYR A 3 -16.70 77.08 -57.90
CA TYR A 3 -15.90 76.50 -56.80
C TYR A 3 -16.26 75.04 -56.48
N CYS A 4 -17.53 74.67 -56.60
CA CYS A 4 -18.00 73.29 -56.38
C CYS A 4 -17.45 72.34 -57.45
N ILE A 5 -17.37 72.80 -58.70
CA ILE A 5 -16.88 72.02 -59.84
C ILE A 5 -15.37 71.76 -59.72
N SER A 6 -14.57 72.76 -59.30
CA SER A 6 -13.13 72.57 -59.09
C SER A 6 -12.82 71.66 -57.90
N SER A 7 -13.58 71.77 -56.80
CA SER A 7 -13.45 70.89 -55.63
C SER A 7 -13.70 69.43 -56.00
N LEU A 8 -14.80 69.17 -56.72
CA LEU A 8 -15.14 67.83 -57.20
C LEU A 8 -14.09 67.28 -58.18
N GLN A 9 -13.54 68.11 -59.06
CA GLN A 9 -12.48 67.68 -60.00
C GLN A 9 -11.18 67.31 -59.26
N GLN A 10 -10.83 68.04 -58.20
CA GLN A 10 -9.66 67.77 -57.38
C GLN A 10 -9.83 66.50 -56.55
N GLU A 11 -11.02 66.26 -55.98
CA GLU A 11 -11.38 65.01 -55.31
C GLU A 11 -11.35 63.82 -56.27
N ILE A 12 -11.88 63.95 -57.49
CA ILE A 12 -11.84 62.89 -58.52
C ILE A 12 -10.39 62.56 -58.91
N ASN A 13 -9.53 63.56 -59.06
CA ASN A 13 -8.12 63.35 -59.38
C ASN A 13 -7.35 62.71 -58.21
N ALA A 14 -7.64 63.12 -56.97
CA ALA A 14 -7.08 62.49 -55.78
C ALA A 14 -7.50 61.01 -55.68
N LEU A 15 -8.79 60.70 -55.89
CA LEU A 15 -9.32 59.34 -55.92
C LEU A 15 -8.70 58.51 -57.06
N LYS A 16 -8.51 59.09 -58.24
CA LYS A 16 -7.80 58.43 -59.36
C LYS A 16 -6.32 58.17 -59.07
N SER A 17 -5.65 59.04 -58.32
CA SER A 17 -4.25 58.86 -57.92
C SER A 17 -4.09 57.82 -56.80
N GLY A 18 -5.07 57.69 -55.90
CA GLY A 18 -5.05 56.73 -54.79
C GLY A 18 -5.45 55.30 -55.18
N GLY A 19 -6.31 55.16 -56.20
CA GLY A 19 -6.69 53.86 -56.80
C GLY A 19 -5.88 53.53 -58.07
N GLY A 20 -4.60 53.90 -58.11
CA GLY A 20 -3.74 53.68 -59.27
C GLY A 20 -3.39 52.20 -59.51
N PRO A 21 -2.94 51.83 -60.73
CA PRO A 21 -2.57 50.45 -61.08
C PRO A 21 -1.53 49.81 -60.15
N GLU A 22 -0.66 50.61 -59.54
CA GLU A 22 0.38 50.16 -58.60
C GLU A 22 -0.20 49.71 -57.25
N ALA A 23 -1.19 50.43 -56.72
CA ALA A 23 -1.89 50.04 -55.49
C ALA A 23 -2.73 48.75 -55.70
N VAL A 24 -3.28 48.57 -56.89
CA VAL A 24 -4.00 47.35 -57.28
C VAL A 24 -3.04 46.16 -57.42
N ALA A 25 -1.89 46.35 -58.07
CA ALA A 25 -0.88 45.29 -58.21
C ALA A 25 -0.31 44.83 -56.85
N ALA A 26 -0.01 45.77 -55.95
CA ALA A 26 0.42 45.44 -54.58
C ALA A 26 -0.65 44.67 -53.80
N ALA A 27 -1.93 45.06 -53.92
CA ALA A 27 -3.04 44.36 -53.30
C ALA A 27 -3.22 42.93 -53.86
N GLU A 28 -3.05 42.73 -55.17
CA GLU A 28 -3.10 41.41 -55.82
C GLU A 28 -1.94 40.49 -55.40
N GLU A 29 -0.74 41.03 -55.26
CA GLU A 29 0.43 40.28 -54.76
C GLU A 29 0.19 39.81 -53.32
N HIS A 30 -0.25 40.72 -52.45
CA HIS A 30 -0.62 40.39 -51.06
C HIS A 30 -1.76 39.37 -50.98
N ALA A 31 -2.77 39.45 -51.85
CA ALA A 31 -3.85 38.47 -51.91
C ALA A 31 -3.34 37.08 -52.30
N SER A 32 -2.39 37.01 -53.25
CA SER A 32 -1.77 35.75 -53.70
C SER A 32 -0.91 35.11 -52.62
N GLU A 33 -0.15 35.91 -51.88
CA GLU A 33 0.65 35.45 -50.73
C GLU A 33 -0.26 34.93 -49.61
N LEU A 34 -1.33 35.66 -49.28
CA LEU A 34 -2.31 35.25 -48.27
C LEU A 34 -3.00 33.93 -48.66
N GLU A 35 -3.33 33.74 -49.94
CA GLU A 35 -3.91 32.48 -50.43
C GLU A 35 -2.95 31.29 -50.25
N LYS A 36 -1.66 31.50 -50.48
CA LYS A 36 -0.61 30.49 -50.28
C LYS A 36 -0.48 30.11 -48.80
N GLU A 37 -0.45 31.09 -47.90
CA GLU A 37 -0.42 30.85 -46.45
C GLU A 37 -1.70 30.17 -45.96
N LEU A 38 -2.87 30.53 -46.48
CA LEU A 38 -4.12 29.81 -46.19
C LEU A 38 -4.09 28.35 -46.64
N LYS A 39 -3.51 28.06 -47.81
CA LYS A 39 -3.34 26.67 -48.27
C LYS A 39 -2.36 25.90 -47.38
N LYS A 40 -1.29 26.54 -46.92
CA LYS A 40 -0.30 25.93 -46.02
C LYS A 40 -0.91 25.63 -44.64
N THR A 41 -1.53 26.61 -44.00
CA THR A 41 -2.17 26.46 -42.69
C THR A 41 -3.31 25.43 -42.70
N LYS A 42 -4.06 25.30 -43.80
CA LYS A 42 -5.05 24.23 -43.98
C LYS A 42 -4.40 22.84 -43.93
N ARG A 43 -3.29 22.63 -44.63
CA ARG A 43 -2.56 21.34 -44.61
C ARG A 43 -2.02 21.03 -43.21
N GLU A 44 -1.39 22.00 -42.57
CA GLU A 44 -0.85 21.84 -41.21
C GLU A 44 -1.95 21.48 -40.20
N ARG A 45 -3.14 22.09 -40.33
CA ARG A 45 -4.29 21.77 -39.49
C ARG A 45 -4.78 20.34 -39.72
N ASP A 46 -4.86 19.89 -40.98
CA ASP A 46 -5.31 18.54 -41.31
C ASP A 46 -4.32 17.49 -40.79
N GLU A 47 -3.00 17.75 -40.87
CA GLU A 47 -1.97 16.90 -40.26
C GLU A 47 -2.07 16.86 -38.73
N ALA A 48 -2.30 18.02 -38.09
CA ALA A 48 -2.47 18.09 -36.65
C ALA A 48 -3.72 17.30 -36.19
N LEU A 49 -4.80 17.35 -36.97
CA LEU A 49 -6.03 16.60 -36.71
C LEU A 49 -5.79 15.09 -36.80
N GLN A 50 -5.03 14.62 -37.80
CA GLN A 50 -4.64 13.20 -37.90
C GLN A 50 -3.79 12.75 -36.71
N ARG A 51 -2.83 13.59 -36.26
CA ARG A 51 -2.02 13.31 -35.07
C ARG A 51 -2.88 13.24 -33.81
N LEU A 52 -3.86 14.12 -33.67
CA LEU A 52 -4.80 14.11 -32.54
C LEU A 52 -5.63 12.82 -32.53
N GLU A 53 -6.20 12.43 -33.68
CA GLU A 53 -6.96 11.18 -33.79
C GLU A 53 -6.11 9.94 -33.46
N ALA A 54 -4.85 9.91 -33.87
CA ALA A 54 -3.93 8.83 -33.52
C ALA A 54 -3.67 8.78 -32.01
N SER A 55 -3.37 9.94 -31.41
CA SER A 55 -3.15 10.06 -29.97
C SER A 55 -4.40 9.66 -29.17
N ASP A 56 -5.60 10.03 -29.61
CA ASP A 56 -6.85 9.66 -28.95
C ASP A 56 -7.09 8.15 -28.97
N LYS A 57 -6.77 7.48 -30.09
CA LYS A 57 -6.84 6.01 -30.18
C LYS A 57 -5.88 5.35 -29.19
N GLU A 58 -4.65 5.86 -29.08
CA GLU A 58 -3.66 5.36 -28.11
C GLU A 58 -4.10 5.57 -26.66
N LEU A 59 -4.61 6.77 -26.34
CA LEU A 59 -5.12 7.07 -24.99
C LEU A 59 -6.29 6.17 -24.61
N ASN A 60 -7.21 5.90 -25.55
CA ASN A 60 -8.33 4.99 -25.30
C ASN A 60 -7.85 3.56 -25.03
N LYS A 61 -6.83 3.08 -25.75
CA LYS A 61 -6.21 1.78 -25.50
C LYS A 61 -5.55 1.74 -24.11
N ALA A 62 -4.72 2.72 -23.80
CA ALA A 62 -4.04 2.82 -22.50
C ALA A 62 -5.04 2.91 -21.34
N ARG A 63 -6.17 3.61 -21.52
CA ARG A 63 -7.26 3.67 -20.54
C ARG A 63 -7.93 2.31 -20.32
N GLY A 64 -8.08 1.51 -21.38
CA GLY A 64 -8.54 0.13 -21.30
C GLY A 64 -7.58 -0.74 -20.48
N ASP A 65 -6.29 -0.70 -20.81
CA ASP A 65 -5.24 -1.45 -20.12
C ASP A 65 -5.16 -1.08 -18.63
N LEU A 66 -5.27 0.22 -18.30
CA LEU A 66 -5.30 0.71 -16.92
C LEU A 66 -6.52 0.17 -16.15
N SER A 67 -7.69 0.15 -16.79
CA SER A 67 -8.92 -0.36 -16.16
C SER A 67 -8.81 -1.85 -15.85
N GLU A 68 -8.20 -2.63 -16.76
CA GLU A 68 -7.96 -4.05 -16.57
C GLU A 68 -6.92 -4.30 -15.46
N ALA A 69 -5.81 -3.57 -15.45
CA ALA A 69 -4.82 -3.65 -14.38
C ALA A 69 -5.41 -3.32 -13.00
N GLN A 70 -6.29 -2.30 -12.93
CA GLN A 70 -7.00 -1.97 -11.70
C GLN A 70 -7.95 -3.09 -11.24
N ARG A 71 -8.64 -3.77 -12.16
CA ARG A 71 -9.49 -4.93 -11.84
C ARG A 71 -8.65 -6.07 -11.26
N LEU A 72 -7.57 -6.45 -11.94
CA LEU A 72 -6.66 -7.51 -11.49
C LEU A 72 -6.05 -7.21 -10.11
N LEU A 73 -5.67 -5.96 -9.86
CA LEU A 73 -5.14 -5.54 -8.56
C LEU A 73 -6.17 -5.66 -7.43
N LYS A 74 -7.44 -5.36 -7.69
CA LYS A 74 -8.52 -5.58 -6.71
C LYS A 74 -8.70 -7.07 -6.43
N GLU A 75 -8.69 -7.91 -7.44
CA GLU A 75 -8.79 -9.38 -7.27
C GLU A 75 -7.60 -9.95 -6.50
N ALA A 76 -6.38 -9.52 -6.84
CA ALA A 76 -5.17 -9.94 -6.12
C ALA A 76 -5.22 -9.53 -4.64
N ARG A 77 -5.71 -8.32 -4.33
CA ARG A 77 -5.89 -7.87 -2.94
C ARG A 77 -6.90 -8.73 -2.17
N VAL A 78 -8.01 -9.11 -2.80
CA VAL A 78 -9.01 -9.99 -2.17
C VAL A 78 -8.41 -11.37 -1.92
N ARG A 79 -7.67 -11.93 -2.88
CA ARG A 79 -6.99 -13.22 -2.72
C ARG A 79 -5.93 -13.18 -1.61
N ALA A 80 -5.13 -12.11 -1.55
CA ALA A 80 -4.13 -11.93 -0.51
C ALA A 80 -4.75 -11.93 0.90
N ARG A 81 -5.82 -11.15 1.10
CA ARG A 81 -6.56 -11.14 2.38
C ARG A 81 -7.07 -12.51 2.77
N LYS A 82 -7.61 -13.27 1.80
CA LYS A 82 -8.07 -14.64 2.06
C LYS A 82 -6.94 -15.57 2.52
N MET A 83 -5.78 -15.50 1.87
CA MET A 83 -4.61 -16.29 2.27
C MET A 83 -4.10 -15.89 3.66
N ASP A 84 -4.13 -14.59 3.99
CA ASP A 84 -3.75 -14.11 5.32
C ASP A 84 -4.70 -14.65 6.40
N ASP A 85 -6.01 -14.68 6.13
CA ASP A 85 -7.02 -15.25 7.04
C ASP A 85 -6.82 -16.77 7.24
N GLU A 86 -6.57 -17.52 6.15
CA GLU A 86 -6.26 -18.95 6.18
C GLU A 86 -4.96 -19.24 6.96
N LEU A 87 -3.94 -18.41 6.78
CA LEU A 87 -2.68 -18.50 7.51
C LEU A 87 -2.89 -18.21 9.01
N LEU A 88 -3.65 -17.17 9.35
CA LEU A 88 -3.99 -16.85 10.73
C LEU A 88 -4.74 -18.01 11.41
N GLN A 89 -5.69 -18.64 10.71
CA GLN A 89 -6.39 -19.82 11.21
C GLN A 89 -5.42 -20.99 11.46
N SER A 90 -4.49 -21.23 10.53
CA SER A 90 -3.49 -22.30 10.63
C SER A 90 -2.54 -22.09 11.79
N VAL A 91 -2.07 -20.86 12.01
CA VAL A 91 -1.21 -20.50 13.15
C VAL A 91 -1.93 -20.75 14.48
N LYS A 92 -3.20 -20.33 14.61
CA LYS A 92 -3.99 -20.59 15.83
C LYS A 92 -4.18 -22.08 16.10
N ALA A 93 -4.40 -22.88 15.05
CA ALA A 93 -4.51 -24.33 15.16
C ALA A 93 -3.20 -24.96 15.63
N LEU A 94 -2.07 -24.52 15.08
CA LEU A 94 -0.73 -24.97 15.48
C LEU A 94 -0.42 -24.61 16.94
N GLU A 95 -0.71 -23.38 17.36
CA GLU A 95 -0.52 -22.93 18.75
C GLU A 95 -1.36 -23.76 19.73
N SER A 96 -2.62 -24.03 19.37
CA SER A 96 -3.50 -24.89 20.16
C SER A 96 -2.94 -26.31 20.28
N ALA A 97 -2.56 -26.92 19.15
CA ALA A 97 -1.97 -28.26 19.13
C ALA A 97 -0.69 -28.35 19.96
N ARG A 98 0.19 -27.33 19.88
CA ARG A 98 1.40 -27.24 20.69
C ARG A 98 1.07 -27.17 22.19
N ALA A 99 0.06 -26.39 22.57
CA ALA A 99 -0.37 -26.28 23.95
C ALA A 99 -0.91 -27.62 24.50
N GLU A 100 -1.71 -28.33 23.69
CA GLU A 100 -2.22 -29.67 24.02
C GLU A 100 -1.08 -30.68 24.18
N LEU A 101 -0.16 -30.76 23.22
CA LEU A 101 1.00 -31.64 23.31
C LEU A 101 1.86 -31.34 24.54
N SER A 102 2.01 -30.06 24.89
CA SER A 102 2.77 -29.65 26.08
C SER A 102 2.07 -30.09 27.36
N ARG A 103 0.75 -29.97 27.44
CA ARG A 103 -0.04 -30.48 28.59
C ARG A 103 0.11 -32.00 28.70
N GLN A 104 -0.06 -32.72 27.60
CA GLN A 104 0.10 -34.17 27.57
C GLN A 104 1.49 -34.60 28.03
N ALA A 105 2.55 -33.96 27.52
CA ALA A 105 3.93 -34.28 27.91
C ALA A 105 4.19 -34.03 29.41
N ILE A 106 3.60 -32.99 29.99
CA ILE A 106 3.68 -32.72 31.43
C ILE A 106 2.95 -33.80 32.24
N ASP A 107 1.75 -34.20 31.79
CA ASP A 107 0.97 -35.21 32.47
C ASP A 107 1.65 -36.59 32.39
N ASP A 108 2.17 -36.96 31.21
CA ASP A 108 2.98 -38.17 31.02
C ASP A 108 4.22 -38.16 31.92
N TYR A 109 4.93 -37.03 32.01
CA TYR A 109 6.09 -36.87 32.89
C TYR A 109 5.74 -37.06 34.36
N LYS A 110 4.61 -36.51 34.83
CA LYS A 110 4.14 -36.69 36.20
C LYS A 110 3.77 -38.14 36.51
N GLU A 111 3.34 -38.89 35.50
CA GLU A 111 2.98 -40.30 35.66
C GLU A 111 4.21 -41.24 35.71
N LEU A 112 5.38 -40.80 35.23
CA LEU A 112 6.61 -41.60 35.30
C LEU A 112 6.99 -41.97 36.74
N ALA A 113 7.39 -43.23 36.92
CA ALA A 113 7.79 -43.76 38.23
C ALA A 113 8.93 -42.95 38.86
N GLY A 114 9.90 -42.49 38.05
CA GLY A 114 11.00 -41.66 38.53
C GLY A 114 10.55 -40.32 39.13
N PHE A 115 9.51 -39.70 38.56
CA PHE A 115 8.94 -38.46 39.11
C PHE A 115 8.24 -38.72 40.45
N LYS A 116 7.38 -39.75 40.52
CA LYS A 116 6.68 -40.12 41.76
C LYS A 116 7.65 -40.51 42.87
N GLU A 117 8.71 -41.23 42.54
CA GLU A 117 9.76 -41.60 43.49
C GLU A 117 10.59 -40.38 43.92
N GLY A 118 10.89 -39.47 42.99
CA GLY A 118 11.49 -38.17 43.29
C GLY A 118 10.66 -37.36 44.27
N LEU A 119 9.33 -37.30 44.09
CA LEU A 119 8.42 -36.64 45.02
C LEU A 119 8.46 -37.25 46.43
N LYS A 120 8.49 -38.59 46.56
CA LYS A 120 8.62 -39.26 47.87
C LYS A 120 9.93 -38.89 48.55
N ARG A 121 11.04 -38.86 47.80
CA ARG A 121 12.36 -38.45 48.33
C ARG A 121 12.35 -36.99 48.78
N MET A 122 11.80 -36.08 47.96
CA MET A 122 11.68 -34.68 48.33
C MET A 122 10.85 -34.48 49.60
N GLY A 123 9.73 -35.20 49.73
CA GLY A 123 8.88 -35.16 50.93
C GLY A 123 9.64 -35.57 52.19
N ARG A 124 10.43 -36.65 52.13
CA ARG A 124 11.29 -37.09 53.24
C ARG A 124 12.30 -36.02 53.63
N VAL A 125 13.03 -35.46 52.67
CA VAL A 125 14.03 -34.39 52.94
C VAL A 125 13.37 -33.18 53.60
N THR A 126 12.19 -32.75 53.14
CA THR A 126 11.48 -31.63 53.77
C THR A 126 10.98 -31.94 55.18
N TYR A 127 10.54 -33.17 55.41
CA TYR A 127 10.08 -33.62 56.72
C TYR A 127 11.25 -33.71 57.70
N GLU A 128 12.36 -34.35 57.32
CA GLU A 128 13.58 -34.46 58.12
C GLU A 128 14.13 -33.08 58.51
N TYR A 129 14.17 -32.16 57.54
CA TYR A 129 14.60 -30.79 57.80
C TYR A 129 13.67 -30.11 58.82
N GLY A 130 12.35 -30.21 58.64
CA GLY A 130 11.37 -29.66 59.58
C GLY A 130 11.48 -30.27 60.98
N TYR A 131 11.66 -31.59 61.07
CA TYR A 131 11.84 -32.30 62.33
C TYR A 131 13.10 -31.84 63.07
N ARG A 132 14.25 -31.75 62.38
CA ARG A 132 15.49 -31.26 63.00
C ARG A 132 15.34 -29.85 63.57
N VAL A 133 14.67 -28.96 62.84
CA VAL A 133 14.40 -27.60 63.32
C VAL A 133 13.46 -27.60 64.54
N ALA A 134 12.38 -28.38 64.51
CA ALA A 134 11.43 -28.48 65.61
C ALA A 134 12.09 -29.08 66.87
N LEU A 135 12.87 -30.14 66.70
CA LEU A 135 13.60 -30.81 67.77
C LEU A 135 14.62 -29.88 68.44
N ALA A 136 15.38 -29.10 67.65
CA ALA A 136 16.30 -28.11 68.18
C ALA A 136 15.59 -27.04 69.03
N ARG A 137 14.42 -26.58 68.58
CA ARG A 137 13.59 -25.62 69.35
C ARG A 137 13.04 -26.24 70.62
N PHE A 138 12.54 -27.47 70.57
CA PHE A 138 12.03 -28.17 71.73
C PHE A 138 13.10 -28.33 72.81
N ARG A 139 14.29 -28.84 72.43
CA ARG A 139 15.43 -28.99 73.35
C ARG A 139 15.89 -27.68 73.97
N SER A 140 15.77 -26.57 73.24
CA SER A 140 16.03 -25.23 73.78
C SER A 140 15.03 -24.78 74.84
N LEU A 141 13.77 -25.22 74.77
CA LEU A 141 12.70 -24.82 75.68
C LEU A 141 12.54 -25.79 76.87
N HIS A 142 12.88 -27.07 76.66
CA HIS A 142 12.71 -28.15 77.62
C HIS A 142 13.99 -29.03 77.67
N PRO A 143 15.07 -28.56 78.34
CA PRO A 143 16.38 -29.21 78.27
C PRO A 143 16.43 -30.63 78.85
N ASP A 144 15.60 -30.91 79.85
CA ASP A 144 15.61 -32.18 80.60
C ASP A 144 14.60 -33.21 80.08
N SER A 145 13.86 -32.89 79.00
CA SER A 145 12.85 -33.78 78.43
C SER A 145 13.44 -34.66 77.34
N GLU A 146 13.27 -35.98 77.47
CA GLU A 146 13.63 -36.94 76.42
C GLU A 146 12.61 -36.91 75.28
N VAL A 147 13.10 -37.01 74.04
CA VAL A 147 12.27 -37.12 72.84
C VAL A 147 12.62 -38.42 72.15
N GLU A 148 11.61 -39.25 71.90
CA GLU A 148 11.75 -40.48 71.13
C GLU A 148 12.17 -40.16 69.69
N GLU A 149 13.15 -40.90 69.16
CA GLU A 149 13.65 -40.71 67.80
C GLU A 149 12.60 -41.12 66.77
N ASP A 150 12.37 -40.25 65.78
CA ASP A 150 11.41 -40.54 64.74
C ASP A 150 12.01 -41.52 63.71
N PRO A 151 11.38 -42.69 63.47
CA PRO A 151 11.90 -43.71 62.55
C PRO A 151 11.94 -43.28 61.08
N PHE A 152 11.40 -42.11 60.72
CA PHE A 152 11.51 -41.55 59.38
C PHE A 152 12.67 -40.55 59.23
N THR A 153 13.45 -40.32 60.28
CA THR A 153 14.64 -39.46 60.30
C THR A 153 15.93 -40.28 60.41
N VAL A 154 16.26 -41.03 59.35
CA VAL A 154 17.47 -41.88 59.27
C VAL A 154 18.35 -41.46 58.12
#